data_AF-A0A1Y1RXW7-F1
#
_entry.id   AF-A0A1Y1RXW7-F1
#
_cell.length_a   1.000
_cell.length_b   1.000
_cell.length_c   1.000
_cell.angle_alpha   90.00
_cell.angle_beta   90.00
_cell.angle_gamma   90.00
#
_symmetry.space_group_name_H-M   'P 1'
#
loop_
_entity.id
_entity.type
_entity.pdbx_description
1 polymer ?
#
loop_
_entity_poly.entity_id
_entity_poly.type
_entity_poly.pdbx_seq_one_letter_code
_entity_poly.pdbx_strand_id
1 'polypeptide(L)'
;MTGYGAGIAMRKSDYTKEPYQWSQHRHALAILESRNIRVEGFSIESAGGDGIYIGQRRGGPVPRNILLKNLVLRNNYRQGVSVISVDGFRMEYTHISHTGGTPPGAAIDFEPNSGLYGLTDCVVDSCLFEKNAGAALTVHLPNVLDTHPPVSILIRDSLILGNPLSLWVHGLGNGARGSLEFSNTRVRGLGITGRSESFRIIR
;
A
#
# COMPACT_ATOMS: atom_id res chain seq x y z
N MET A 1 10.91 14.32 -4.52
CA MET A 1 11.65 13.70 -5.64
C MET A 1 10.76 13.75 -6.86
N THR A 2 11.27 14.28 -7.97
CA THR A 2 10.53 14.41 -9.23
C THR A 2 11.42 13.95 -10.37
N GLY A 3 10.90 13.13 -11.28
CA GLY A 3 11.70 12.54 -12.35
C GLY A 3 10.86 12.00 -13.50
N TYR A 4 10.11 12.88 -14.18
CA TYR A 4 9.26 12.47 -15.31
C TYR A 4 10.06 11.75 -16.40
N GLY A 5 9.69 10.49 -16.66
CA GLY A 5 10.37 9.62 -17.64
C GLY A 5 11.61 8.89 -17.12
N ALA A 6 12.00 9.09 -15.86
CA ALA A 6 13.07 8.35 -15.22
C ALA A 6 12.59 6.99 -14.69
N GLY A 7 13.54 6.09 -14.43
CA GLY A 7 13.28 4.80 -13.81
C GLY A 7 14.32 4.45 -12.74
N ILE A 8 13.84 3.90 -11.62
CA ILE A 8 14.65 3.30 -10.57
C ILE A 8 14.42 1.80 -10.64
N ALA A 9 15.48 1.03 -10.90
CA ALA A 9 15.41 -0.42 -10.97
C ALA A 9 16.35 -1.07 -9.97
N MET A 10 15.88 -2.12 -9.32
CA MET A 10 16.73 -3.04 -8.56
C MET A 10 16.80 -4.40 -9.28
N ARG A 11 17.63 -5.30 -8.77
CA ARG A 11 17.78 -6.66 -9.31
C ARG A 11 17.06 -7.67 -8.42
N LYS A 12 15.73 -7.68 -8.46
CA LYS A 12 14.87 -8.63 -7.71
C LYS A 12 15.43 -10.05 -7.64
N SER A 13 15.88 -10.59 -8.77
CA SER A 13 16.42 -11.94 -8.88
C SER A 13 17.67 -12.19 -8.04
N ASP A 14 18.46 -11.18 -7.74
CA ASP A 14 19.66 -11.32 -6.91
C ASP A 14 19.26 -11.56 -5.45
N TYR A 15 18.13 -10.99 -5.02
CA TYR A 15 17.66 -11.05 -3.64
C TYR A 15 16.94 -12.35 -3.27
N THR A 16 16.68 -13.20 -4.26
CA THR A 16 15.97 -14.49 -4.09
C THR A 16 16.90 -15.70 -4.14
N LYS A 17 18.22 -15.48 -4.18
CA LYS A 17 19.25 -16.53 -4.31
C LYS A 17 20.53 -16.15 -3.56
N GLU A 18 21.40 -17.13 -3.35
CA GLU A 18 22.73 -16.90 -2.79
C GLU A 18 23.54 -15.90 -3.65
N PRO A 19 24.42 -15.09 -3.04
CA PRO A 19 24.83 -15.08 -1.62
C PRO A 19 23.91 -14.23 -0.72
N TYR A 20 22.82 -13.68 -1.26
CA TYR A 20 21.95 -12.80 -0.50
C TYR A 20 21.02 -13.60 0.41
N GLN A 21 21.12 -13.37 1.72
CA GLN A 21 20.15 -13.92 2.67
C GLN A 21 18.72 -13.52 2.26
N TRP A 22 17.75 -14.40 2.46
CA TRP A 22 16.36 -14.07 2.16
C TRP A 22 15.90 -12.88 3.01
N SER A 23 15.26 -11.90 2.37
CA SER A 23 14.64 -10.77 3.06
C SER A 23 13.55 -10.17 2.18
N GLN A 24 12.44 -9.82 2.82
CA GLN A 24 11.32 -9.13 2.18
C GLN A 24 11.40 -7.59 2.32
N HIS A 25 12.42 -7.07 3.03
CA HIS A 25 12.53 -5.66 3.44
C HIS A 25 13.46 -4.81 2.56
N ARG A 26 13.83 -5.30 1.37
CA ARG A 26 14.73 -4.60 0.44
C ARG A 26 13.95 -3.63 -0.44
N HIS A 27 13.31 -2.65 0.21
CA HIS A 27 12.45 -1.68 -0.45
C HIS A 27 13.24 -0.76 -1.38
N ALA A 28 12.65 -0.36 -2.52
CA ALA A 28 13.32 0.59 -3.42
C ALA A 28 13.29 2.02 -2.86
N LEU A 29 12.18 2.42 -2.24
CA LEU A 29 12.06 3.69 -1.52
C LEU A 29 11.38 3.46 -0.17
N ALA A 30 12.02 3.89 0.91
CA ALA A 30 11.44 3.90 2.24
C ALA A 30 11.26 5.35 2.72
N ILE A 31 10.02 5.74 3.00
CA ILE A 31 9.64 7.04 3.56
C ILE A 31 9.33 6.80 5.03
N LEU A 32 10.30 7.11 5.88
CA LEU A 32 10.22 6.89 7.33
C LEU A 32 10.08 8.22 8.05
N GLU A 33 9.11 8.33 8.97
CA GLU A 33 9.07 9.41 9.98
C GLU A 33 9.15 10.82 9.38
N SER A 34 8.60 10.99 8.17
CA SER A 34 8.81 12.16 7.32
C SER A 34 7.53 12.95 7.09
N ARG A 35 7.66 14.24 6.77
CA ARG A 35 6.52 15.12 6.48
C ARG A 35 6.67 15.87 5.16
N ASN A 36 5.55 16.15 4.49
CA ASN A 36 5.49 16.93 3.23
C ASN A 36 6.35 16.33 2.11
N ILE A 37 6.28 15.01 1.95
CA ILE A 37 7.05 14.29 0.94
C ILE A 37 6.23 14.17 -0.33
N ARG A 38 6.88 14.45 -1.46
CA ARG A 38 6.31 14.30 -2.80
C ARG A 38 7.22 13.41 -3.64
N VAL A 39 6.63 12.43 -4.32
CA VAL A 39 7.31 11.43 -5.14
C VAL A 39 6.59 11.36 -6.49
N GLU A 40 7.21 11.88 -7.55
CA GLU A 40 6.48 12.21 -8.77
C GLU A 40 7.19 11.81 -10.07
N GLY A 41 6.48 11.12 -10.96
CA GLY A 41 6.79 11.04 -12.40
C GLY A 41 7.69 9.89 -12.89
N PHE A 42 8.17 8.99 -12.04
CA PHE A 42 9.14 7.95 -12.44
C PHE A 42 8.63 6.54 -12.19
N SER A 43 9.31 5.54 -12.79
CA SER A 43 9.04 4.13 -12.53
C SER A 43 9.92 3.55 -11.42
N ILE A 44 9.38 2.60 -10.65
CA ILE A 44 10.11 1.74 -9.72
C ILE A 44 9.91 0.30 -10.15
N GLU A 45 11.01 -0.39 -10.45
CA GLU A 45 10.97 -1.74 -11.00
C GLU A 45 11.83 -2.74 -10.25
N SER A 46 11.27 -3.93 -10.06
CA SER A 46 12.01 -5.10 -9.60
C SER A 46 12.70 -4.89 -8.24
N ALA A 47 12.03 -4.20 -7.31
CA ALA A 47 12.49 -4.09 -5.92
C ALA A 47 12.63 -5.47 -5.27
N GLY A 48 13.61 -5.62 -4.38
CA GLY A 48 13.81 -6.84 -3.59
C GLY A 48 12.84 -7.00 -2.42
N GLY A 49 12.02 -5.99 -2.16
CA GLY A 49 10.92 -5.99 -1.20
C GLY A 49 9.76 -5.21 -1.80
N ASP A 50 9.24 -4.24 -1.04
CA ASP A 50 8.20 -3.33 -1.56
C ASP A 50 8.77 -2.28 -2.51
N GLY A 51 7.99 -1.82 -3.48
CA GLY A 51 8.37 -0.68 -4.30
C GLY A 51 8.54 0.58 -3.45
N ILE A 52 7.49 0.92 -2.69
CA ILE A 52 7.51 2.04 -1.75
C ILE A 52 7.00 1.58 -0.38
N TYR A 53 7.74 1.86 0.67
CA TYR A 53 7.34 1.62 2.05
C TYR A 53 7.14 2.96 2.76
N ILE A 54 5.98 3.17 3.38
CA ILE A 54 5.65 4.38 4.15
C ILE A 54 5.34 3.95 5.58
N GLY A 55 6.10 4.45 6.54
CA GLY A 55 5.85 4.11 7.92
C GLY A 55 6.79 4.77 8.91
N GLN A 56 6.90 4.15 10.07
CA GLN A 56 7.74 4.62 11.17
C GLN A 56 8.40 3.44 11.86
N ARG A 57 9.49 3.69 12.58
CA ARG A 57 10.00 2.74 13.56
C ARG A 57 9.06 2.72 14.77
N ARG A 58 9.13 1.66 15.58
CA ARG A 58 8.30 1.56 16.78
C ARG A 58 8.51 2.77 17.70
N GLY A 59 7.43 3.52 17.95
CA GLY A 59 7.45 4.74 18.77
C GLY A 59 7.94 6.00 18.05
N GLY A 60 8.29 5.91 16.75
CA GLY A 60 8.63 7.06 15.91
C GLY A 60 7.39 7.89 15.54
N PRO A 61 7.58 9.11 14.99
CA PRO A 61 6.48 9.96 14.57
C PRO A 61 5.80 9.46 13.31
N VAL A 62 4.47 9.61 13.26
CA VAL A 62 3.64 9.25 12.10
C VAL A 62 4.02 10.12 10.90
N PRO A 63 4.33 9.52 9.72
CA PRO A 63 4.51 10.28 8.49
C PRO A 63 3.30 11.15 8.16
N ARG A 64 3.52 12.36 7.65
CA ARG A 64 2.43 13.28 7.33
C ARG A 64 2.52 13.89 5.94
N ASN A 65 1.39 14.10 5.28
CA ASN A 65 1.31 14.76 3.98
C ASN A 65 2.26 14.13 2.95
N ILE A 66 1.98 12.87 2.60
CA ILE A 66 2.76 12.09 1.64
C ILE A 66 1.99 12.00 0.33
N LEU A 67 2.62 12.45 -0.77
CA LEU A 67 2.08 12.36 -2.12
C LEU A 67 2.94 11.42 -2.98
N LEU A 68 2.29 10.44 -3.58
CA LEU A 68 2.79 9.62 -4.68
C LEU A 68 2.00 9.96 -5.94
N LYS A 69 2.64 10.40 -7.02
CA LYS A 69 1.92 10.87 -8.20
C LYS A 69 2.59 10.47 -9.51
N ASN A 70 1.81 10.07 -10.51
CA ASN A 70 2.32 9.74 -11.84
C ASN A 70 3.44 8.68 -11.78
N LEU A 71 3.26 7.62 -10.99
CA LEU A 71 4.25 6.57 -10.81
C LEU A 71 3.85 5.29 -11.54
N VAL A 72 4.87 4.51 -11.93
CA VAL A 72 4.69 3.13 -12.42
C VAL A 72 5.49 2.20 -11.52
N LEU A 73 4.82 1.35 -10.76
CA LEU A 73 5.47 0.38 -9.87
C LEU A 73 5.26 -1.02 -10.44
N ARG A 74 6.34 -1.70 -10.80
CA ARG A 74 6.25 -2.97 -11.52
C ARG A 74 7.18 -4.04 -10.95
N ASN A 75 6.66 -5.27 -10.88
CA ASN A 75 7.47 -6.46 -10.57
C ASN A 75 8.19 -6.41 -9.21
N ASN A 76 7.66 -5.71 -8.22
CA ASN A 76 8.26 -5.70 -6.88
C ASN A 76 8.09 -7.06 -6.19
N TYR A 77 9.03 -7.42 -5.31
CA TYR A 77 9.08 -8.78 -4.76
C TYR A 77 7.97 -9.06 -3.73
N ARG A 78 7.67 -8.07 -2.86
CA ARG A 78 6.65 -8.19 -1.82
C ARG A 78 5.41 -7.37 -2.21
N GLN A 79 5.38 -6.06 -1.95
CA GLN A 79 4.26 -5.18 -2.33
C GLN A 79 4.63 -4.14 -3.39
N GLY A 80 3.65 -3.55 -4.06
CA GLY A 80 3.84 -2.29 -4.80
C GLY A 80 4.09 -1.15 -3.82
N VAL A 81 3.12 -0.89 -2.95
CA VAL A 81 3.21 0.09 -1.86
C VAL A 81 2.73 -0.51 -0.54
N SER A 82 3.52 -0.38 0.52
CA SER A 82 3.08 -0.64 1.90
C SER A 82 2.89 0.68 2.65
N VAL A 83 1.72 0.87 3.24
CA VAL A 83 1.36 2.02 4.08
C VAL A 83 1.10 1.52 5.50
N ILE A 84 2.10 1.66 6.36
CA ILE A 84 2.05 1.19 7.75
C ILE A 84 1.37 2.22 8.65
N SER A 85 1.70 3.49 8.44
CA SER A 85 1.20 4.63 9.20
C SER A 85 1.36 5.89 8.37
N VAL A 86 0.33 6.72 8.32
CA VAL A 86 0.36 8.05 7.71
C VAL A 86 -0.85 8.87 8.13
N ASP A 87 -0.65 10.18 8.24
CA ASP A 87 -1.72 11.17 8.35
C ASP A 87 -1.66 12.10 7.14
N GLY A 88 -2.63 11.97 6.23
CA GLY A 88 -2.63 12.64 4.93
C GLY A 88 -1.77 11.89 3.90
N PHE A 89 -2.36 10.89 3.24
CA PHE A 89 -1.75 10.18 2.13
C PHE A 89 -2.56 10.39 0.85
N ARG A 90 -1.84 10.69 -0.23
CA ARG A 90 -2.40 10.83 -1.57
C ARG A 90 -1.59 9.97 -2.54
N MET A 91 -2.27 9.08 -3.25
CA MET A 91 -1.71 8.39 -4.40
C MET A 91 -2.54 8.68 -5.63
N GLU A 92 -1.95 9.32 -6.62
CA GLU A 92 -2.66 9.84 -7.80
C GLU A 92 -2.02 9.31 -9.08
N TYR A 93 -2.85 8.96 -10.07
CA TYR A 93 -2.40 8.63 -11.43
C TYR A 93 -1.28 7.57 -11.47
N THR A 94 -1.39 6.57 -10.59
CA THR A 94 -0.32 5.59 -10.37
C THR A 94 -0.77 4.20 -10.86
N HIS A 95 0.13 3.52 -11.56
CA HIS A 95 -0.08 2.17 -12.06
C HIS A 95 0.81 1.19 -11.30
N ILE A 96 0.22 0.20 -10.67
CA ILE A 96 0.93 -0.88 -9.96
C ILE A 96 0.60 -2.23 -10.59
N SER A 97 1.62 -2.96 -11.04
CA SER A 97 1.40 -4.27 -11.68
C SER A 97 2.49 -5.30 -11.47
N HIS A 98 2.11 -6.57 -11.63
CA HIS A 98 3.02 -7.72 -11.62
C HIS A 98 3.86 -7.88 -10.35
N THR A 99 3.47 -7.24 -9.24
CA THR A 99 4.09 -7.47 -7.93
C THR A 99 3.90 -8.92 -7.51
N GLY A 100 4.93 -9.55 -6.97
CA GLY A 100 4.87 -10.92 -6.46
C GLY A 100 6.24 -11.58 -6.30
N GLY A 101 6.29 -12.70 -5.58
CA GLY A 101 7.52 -13.44 -5.31
C GLY A 101 7.66 -13.79 -3.83
N THR A 102 7.18 -12.92 -2.94
CA THR A 102 6.90 -13.25 -1.55
C THR A 102 5.54 -12.68 -1.12
N PRO A 103 4.71 -13.44 -0.36
CA PRO A 103 3.44 -12.92 0.13
C PRO A 103 3.61 -11.65 0.98
N PRO A 104 2.63 -10.72 0.96
CA PRO A 104 1.30 -10.88 0.35
C PRO A 104 1.24 -10.74 -1.17
N GLY A 105 2.16 -10.02 -1.84
CA GLY A 105 2.12 -9.84 -3.29
C GLY A 105 1.13 -8.77 -3.78
N ALA A 106 0.76 -7.81 -2.93
CA ALA A 106 -0.30 -6.84 -3.18
C ALA A 106 0.13 -5.64 -4.02
N ALA A 107 -0.82 -4.98 -4.67
CA ALA A 107 -0.55 -3.71 -5.34
C ALA A 107 -0.30 -2.62 -4.28
N ILE A 108 -1.26 -2.47 -3.36
CA ILE A 108 -1.14 -1.61 -2.18
C ILE A 108 -1.64 -2.36 -0.93
N ASP A 109 -0.92 -2.19 0.17
CA ASP A 109 -1.23 -2.79 1.46
C ASP A 109 -1.23 -1.75 2.58
N PHE A 110 -2.39 -1.52 3.18
CA PHE A 110 -2.52 -0.74 4.41
C PHE A 110 -2.38 -1.68 5.61
N GLU A 111 -1.17 -1.81 6.16
CA GLU A 111 -0.79 -2.83 7.17
C GLU A 111 -0.08 -2.23 8.42
N PRO A 112 -0.80 -1.66 9.38
CA PRO A 112 -0.22 -1.16 10.63
C PRO A 112 0.51 -2.23 11.48
N ASN A 113 1.73 -1.94 11.99
CA ASN A 113 2.64 -2.96 12.57
C ASN A 113 2.72 -3.09 14.14
N SER A 114 2.47 -2.04 14.94
CA SER A 114 2.57 -1.88 16.45
C SER A 114 2.26 -0.46 17.09
N GLY A 115 1.20 -0.30 17.89
CA GLY A 115 1.05 0.73 18.97
C GLY A 115 0.70 2.22 18.73
N LEU A 116 0.93 2.88 17.59
CA LEU A 116 0.54 4.31 17.38
C LEU A 116 0.29 4.59 15.89
N TYR A 117 -0.91 4.27 15.40
CA TYR A 117 -1.23 4.28 13.97
C TYR A 117 -2.29 5.29 13.59
N GLY A 118 -1.88 6.33 12.89
CA GLY A 118 -2.77 7.02 11.96
C GLY A 118 -2.74 6.26 10.64
N LEU A 119 -3.90 5.83 10.16
CA LEU A 119 -4.17 5.69 8.73
C LEU A 119 -5.30 6.67 8.44
N THR A 120 -5.00 7.95 8.63
CA THR A 120 -5.98 9.03 8.57
C THR A 120 -5.81 9.78 7.27
N ASP A 121 -6.94 10.16 6.67
CA ASP A 121 -6.98 10.92 5.42
C ASP A 121 -6.14 10.29 4.29
N CYS A 122 -6.37 8.99 4.01
CA CYS A 122 -5.75 8.29 2.88
C CYS A 122 -6.67 8.35 1.66
N VAL A 123 -6.17 8.83 0.52
CA VAL A 123 -6.90 8.83 -0.76
C VAL A 123 -6.03 8.22 -1.84
N VAL A 124 -6.61 7.26 -2.56
CA VAL A 124 -6.09 6.68 -3.80
C VAL A 124 -7.01 7.11 -4.92
N ASP A 125 -6.48 7.80 -5.91
CA ASP A 125 -7.24 8.49 -6.94
C ASP A 125 -6.67 8.17 -8.33
N SER A 126 -7.55 7.82 -9.27
CA SER A 126 -7.18 7.68 -10.68
C SER A 126 -6.06 6.65 -10.90
N CYS A 127 -6.08 5.56 -10.14
CA CYS A 127 -5.03 4.54 -10.13
C CYS A 127 -5.45 3.24 -10.83
N LEU A 128 -4.47 2.48 -11.30
CA LEU A 128 -4.65 1.17 -11.93
C LEU A 128 -3.87 0.11 -11.15
N PHE A 129 -4.57 -0.94 -10.68
CA PHE A 129 -3.94 -2.10 -10.04
C PHE A 129 -4.25 -3.37 -10.84
N GLU A 130 -3.24 -3.97 -11.47
CA GLU A 130 -3.44 -5.16 -12.28
C GLU A 130 -2.36 -6.24 -12.16
N LYS A 131 -2.78 -7.50 -12.26
CA LYS A 131 -1.89 -8.67 -12.43
C LYS A 131 -0.84 -8.83 -11.33
N ASN A 132 -1.12 -8.39 -10.11
CA ASN A 132 -0.30 -8.70 -8.95
C ASN A 132 -0.64 -10.11 -8.45
N ALA A 133 0.34 -10.78 -7.85
CA ALA A 133 0.22 -12.17 -7.41
C ALA A 133 -0.70 -12.33 -6.18
N GLY A 134 -0.86 -11.27 -5.39
CA GLY A 134 -1.73 -11.22 -4.21
C GLY A 134 -3.02 -10.43 -4.43
N ALA A 135 -3.61 -9.96 -3.33
CA ALA A 135 -4.75 -9.05 -3.39
C ALA A 135 -4.33 -7.69 -3.94
N ALA A 136 -5.12 -7.09 -4.84
CA ALA A 136 -4.77 -5.79 -5.41
C ALA A 136 -4.72 -4.70 -4.33
N LEU A 137 -5.81 -4.57 -3.57
CA LEU A 137 -5.94 -3.68 -2.43
C LEU A 137 -6.10 -4.51 -1.16
N THR A 138 -5.13 -4.39 -0.25
CA THR A 138 -5.19 -4.99 1.08
C THR A 138 -5.39 -3.92 2.14
N VAL A 139 -6.29 -4.18 3.09
CA VAL A 139 -6.47 -3.41 4.32
C VAL A 139 -6.40 -4.40 5.48
N HIS A 140 -5.24 -4.46 6.12
CA HIS A 140 -4.92 -5.45 7.14
C HIS A 140 -4.73 -4.76 8.50
N LEU A 141 -5.76 -4.78 9.34
CA LEU A 141 -5.83 -3.98 10.56
C LEU A 141 -5.73 -4.75 11.90
N PRO A 142 -5.05 -5.92 12.00
CA PRO A 142 -5.07 -6.73 13.23
C PRO A 142 -4.42 -6.00 14.42
N ASN A 143 -3.58 -5.00 14.18
CA ASN A 143 -2.91 -4.23 15.22
C ASN A 143 -3.59 -2.88 15.52
N VAL A 144 -4.77 -2.62 14.94
CA VAL A 144 -5.54 -1.39 15.19
C VAL A 144 -6.58 -1.65 16.27
N LEU A 145 -6.50 -0.87 17.35
CA LEU A 145 -7.40 -0.93 18.49
C LEU A 145 -8.46 0.18 18.41
N ASP A 146 -9.53 0.03 19.18
CA ASP A 146 -10.60 1.04 19.34
C ASP A 146 -10.10 2.41 19.85
N THR A 147 -9.05 2.40 20.68
CA THR A 147 -8.36 3.58 21.21
C THR A 147 -7.52 4.33 20.18
N HIS A 148 -7.20 3.72 19.03
CA HIS A 148 -6.46 4.39 17.98
C HIS A 148 -7.34 5.37 17.19
N PRO A 149 -6.74 6.32 16.45
CA PRO A 149 -7.45 7.15 15.50
C PRO A 149 -8.27 6.31 14.50
N PRO A 150 -9.49 6.76 14.11
CA PRO A 150 -10.27 6.08 13.08
C PRO A 150 -9.51 6.01 11.76
N VAL A 151 -9.52 4.85 11.13
CA VAL A 151 -8.94 4.63 9.80
C VAL A 151 -9.83 5.29 8.75
N SER A 152 -9.26 6.03 7.81
CA SER A 152 -9.98 6.72 6.75
C SER A 152 -9.27 6.49 5.43
N ILE A 153 -9.85 5.62 4.59
CA ILE A 153 -9.31 5.29 3.27
C ILE A 153 -10.39 5.50 2.22
N LEU A 154 -10.13 6.35 1.22
CA LEU A 154 -10.97 6.54 0.04
C LEU A 154 -10.24 6.06 -1.21
N ILE A 155 -10.89 5.21 -1.99
CA ILE A 155 -10.44 4.75 -3.31
C ILE A 155 -11.39 5.31 -4.36
N ARG A 156 -10.95 6.26 -5.15
CA ARG A 156 -11.79 6.89 -6.18
C ARG A 156 -11.23 6.81 -7.58
N ASP A 157 -12.14 6.84 -8.56
CA ASP A 157 -11.83 6.96 -9.98
C ASP A 157 -10.82 5.91 -10.48
N SER A 158 -10.74 4.77 -9.80
CA SER A 158 -9.67 3.79 -9.97
C SER A 158 -10.18 2.48 -10.59
N LEU A 159 -9.26 1.70 -11.15
CA LEU A 159 -9.54 0.42 -11.76
C LEU A 159 -8.69 -0.69 -11.14
N ILE A 160 -9.36 -1.73 -10.64
CA ILE A 160 -8.72 -2.93 -10.09
C ILE A 160 -9.16 -4.13 -10.92
N LEU A 161 -8.21 -4.85 -11.54
CA LEU A 161 -8.55 -6.02 -12.36
C LEU A 161 -7.42 -7.06 -12.43
N GLY A 162 -7.77 -8.32 -12.69
CA GLY A 162 -6.77 -9.34 -13.07
C GLY A 162 -5.82 -9.77 -11.95
N ASN A 163 -6.16 -9.50 -10.68
CA ASN A 163 -5.46 -10.01 -9.50
C ASN A 163 -6.26 -11.21 -8.95
N PRO A 164 -5.64 -12.22 -8.31
CA PRO A 164 -6.36 -13.35 -7.71
C PRO A 164 -7.45 -12.92 -6.72
N LEU A 165 -7.18 -11.84 -5.97
CA LEU A 165 -8.17 -11.10 -5.19
C LEU A 165 -8.10 -9.62 -5.59
N SER A 166 -9.25 -8.98 -5.75
CA SER A 166 -9.33 -7.54 -6.01
C SER A 166 -9.28 -6.74 -4.72
N LEU A 167 -9.82 -7.28 -3.64
CA LEU A 167 -9.90 -6.63 -2.33
C LEU A 167 -9.73 -7.67 -1.23
N TRP A 168 -8.88 -7.37 -0.26
CA TRP A 168 -8.77 -8.14 0.98
C TRP A 168 -8.80 -7.22 2.19
N VAL A 169 -9.87 -7.28 2.99
CA VAL A 169 -10.01 -6.52 4.23
C VAL A 169 -10.06 -7.49 5.40
N HIS A 170 -9.10 -7.41 6.31
CA HIS A 170 -8.93 -8.34 7.42
C HIS A 170 -8.49 -7.63 8.71
N GLY A 171 -8.59 -8.32 9.85
CA GLY A 171 -8.08 -7.82 11.13
C GLY A 171 -9.00 -6.83 11.84
N LEU A 172 -10.30 -6.80 11.53
CA LEU A 172 -11.24 -5.84 12.14
C LEU A 172 -11.71 -6.21 13.56
N GLY A 173 -11.29 -7.37 14.09
CA GLY A 173 -11.82 -7.91 15.35
C GLY A 173 -11.40 -7.16 16.62
N ASN A 174 -10.38 -6.30 16.55
CA ASN A 174 -9.84 -5.57 17.70
C ASN A 174 -10.45 -4.18 17.90
N GLY A 175 -11.61 -3.92 17.30
CA GLY A 175 -12.34 -2.66 17.47
C GLY A 175 -11.86 -1.53 16.56
N ALA A 176 -11.14 -1.84 15.47
CA ALA A 176 -10.76 -0.85 14.46
C ALA A 176 -11.99 -0.03 14.04
N ARG A 177 -11.86 1.30 14.05
CA ARG A 177 -12.93 2.25 13.72
C ARG A 177 -12.67 2.91 12.38
N GLY A 178 -13.71 3.39 11.71
CA GLY A 178 -13.61 4.27 10.55
C GLY A 178 -14.18 3.68 9.27
N SER A 179 -13.56 3.95 8.11
CA SER A 179 -14.09 3.52 6.82
C SER A 179 -13.03 3.20 5.75
N LEU A 180 -13.43 2.28 4.88
CA LEU A 180 -12.91 2.11 3.53
C LEU A 180 -14.03 2.46 2.55
N GLU A 181 -13.83 3.49 1.73
CA GLU A 181 -14.84 4.03 0.83
C GLU A 181 -14.39 3.89 -0.62
N PHE A 182 -15.32 3.54 -1.49
CA PHE A 182 -15.12 3.51 -2.93
C PHE A 182 -16.04 4.54 -3.59
N SER A 183 -15.52 5.31 -4.54
CA SER A 183 -16.30 6.27 -5.32
C SER A 183 -15.89 6.23 -6.78
N ASN A 184 -16.82 5.96 -7.70
CA ASN A 184 -16.52 5.79 -9.13
C ASN A 184 -15.32 4.82 -9.41
N THR A 185 -15.15 3.80 -8.56
CA THR A 185 -14.06 2.83 -8.67
C THR A 185 -14.60 1.50 -9.18
N ARG A 186 -13.95 0.94 -10.20
CA ARG A 186 -14.32 -0.37 -10.74
C ARG A 186 -13.42 -1.46 -10.17
N VAL A 187 -14.00 -2.30 -9.32
CA VAL A 187 -13.34 -3.48 -8.75
C VAL A 187 -13.81 -4.74 -9.49
N ARG A 188 -12.94 -5.36 -10.31
CA ARG A 188 -13.24 -6.60 -11.04
C ARG A 188 -12.51 -7.78 -10.42
N GLY A 189 -13.27 -8.78 -9.97
CA GLY A 189 -12.76 -10.01 -9.37
C GLY A 189 -13.29 -10.24 -7.96
N LEU A 190 -12.71 -11.21 -7.25
CA LEU A 190 -13.16 -11.62 -5.92
C LEU A 190 -12.67 -10.64 -4.85
N GLY A 191 -13.57 -10.24 -3.94
CA GLY A 191 -13.22 -9.50 -2.74
C GLY A 191 -13.57 -10.30 -1.49
N ILE A 192 -12.65 -10.38 -0.53
CA ILE A 192 -12.88 -10.98 0.79
C ILE A 192 -12.79 -9.86 1.83
N THR A 193 -13.87 -9.64 2.56
CA THR A 193 -13.94 -8.56 3.56
C THR A 193 -14.47 -9.08 4.88
N GLY A 194 -13.75 -8.79 5.97
CA GLY A 194 -14.28 -8.92 7.33
C GLY A 194 -15.49 -8.01 7.56
N ARG A 195 -16.24 -8.29 8.63
CA ARG A 195 -17.35 -7.46 9.11
C ARG A 195 -16.97 -6.83 10.44
N SER A 196 -17.45 -5.61 10.67
CA SER A 196 -17.31 -4.88 11.93
C SER A 196 -18.45 -3.87 12.05
N GLU A 197 -18.89 -3.60 13.27
CA GLU A 197 -19.87 -2.53 13.55
C GLU A 197 -19.20 -1.15 13.51
N SER A 198 -17.91 -1.08 13.84
CA SER A 198 -17.15 0.17 13.98
C SER A 198 -16.37 0.56 12.73
N PHE A 199 -16.13 -0.37 11.81
CA PHE A 199 -15.45 -0.12 10.54
C PHE A 199 -16.38 -0.40 9.36
N ARG A 200 -16.65 0.65 8.57
CA ARG A 200 -17.60 0.58 7.45
C ARG A 200 -16.88 0.40 6.12
N ILE A 201 -17.38 -0.48 5.27
CA ILE A 201 -16.94 -0.59 3.88
C ILE A 201 -18.08 -0.04 3.01
N ILE A 202 -17.85 1.10 2.36
CA ILE A 202 -18.85 1.85 1.58
C ILE A 202 -18.48 1.71 0.10
N ARG A 203 -19.41 1.27 -0.73
CA ARG A 203 -19.18 1.00 -2.16
C ARG A 203 -20.12 1.80 -3.05
#